data_AF-A0AAX1USG6-F1
#
_entry.id   AF-A0AAX1USG6-F1
#
_cell.length_a   1.000
_cell.length_b   1.000
_cell.length_c   1.000
_cell.angle_alpha   90.00
_cell.angle_beta   90.00
_cell.angle_gamma   90.00
#
_symmetry.space_group_name_H-M   'P 1'
#
loop_
_entity.id
_entity.type
_entity.pdbx_description
1 polymer ?
#
loop_
_entity_poly.entity_id
_entity_poly.type
_entity_poly.pdbx_seq_one_letter_code
_entity_poly.pdbx_strand_id
1 'polypeptide(L)'
;MNERVFFQSSAPLADPYRLGGSLKGWQDEIARPAIGNSRLLFALSAAFAGPLLHPLATEGGGFHFRGGSSTGKTTALQVAGSVWGGGGIGGFVKSWRATSNGLEGVAALHCDTLLCLDEIGQVAAREVGEVAYMLANGQGKIRAGRTGEARRSAEWRVLFLSSGEISLAQKMAEDGRQHRAMAGQEVRIVDIVADAGRGMGLFEDLHSFKTADAFARHLKAATAKHHGHAAIAFLEELVPKVKVYRERAAAFVKGFHEAHCPPGADGQVSRVLARFALVTAAGELATEFGVLPWQAGDASHGAAVCFEAWMRGRGGSGAAEDREAVALVRRFIEAHGSSRFEPMGALAPKDGQGNPLETRIINRVGFVRLADGAEGAREYIFMPEAWKEVCAGHDPSRVAKVLAERGFLRPGNDGKTSRPVRLPGGTKATRCYVVANDILNDD
;
A
#
# COMPACT_ATOMS: atom_id res chain seq x y z
N MET A 1 34.74 21.42 26.72
CA MET A 1 33.87 21.16 27.90
C MET A 1 33.28 19.76 27.70
N ASN A 2 33.76 18.75 28.43
CA ASN A 2 33.20 17.39 28.39
C ASN A 2 32.22 17.22 29.54
N GLU A 3 31.02 17.77 29.39
CA GLU A 3 29.96 17.59 30.39
C GLU A 3 29.40 16.17 30.25
N ARG A 4 29.48 15.36 31.31
CA ARG A 4 28.92 14.00 31.32
C ARG A 4 27.43 14.09 31.66
N VAL A 5 26.59 13.87 30.66
CA VAL A 5 25.14 13.76 30.84
C VAL A 5 24.78 12.32 31.20
N PHE A 6 24.12 12.12 32.35
CA PHE A 6 23.61 10.82 32.77
C PHE A 6 22.09 10.80 32.60
N PHE A 7 21.61 9.98 31.67
CA PHE A 7 20.18 9.72 31.49
C PHE A 7 19.72 8.62 32.44
N GLN A 8 18.83 8.94 33.38
CA GLN A 8 18.19 7.97 34.29
C GLN A 8 16.76 7.68 33.83
N SER A 9 16.47 6.42 33.50
CA SER A 9 15.13 5.91 33.21
C SER A 9 14.71 4.93 34.30
N SER A 10 13.41 4.91 34.62
CA SER A 10 12.81 3.99 35.61
C SER A 10 12.77 2.53 35.15
N ALA A 11 13.05 2.26 33.86
CA ALA A 11 13.24 0.92 33.30
C ALA A 11 14.42 0.91 32.32
N PRO A 12 15.12 -0.22 32.14
CA PRO A 12 16.11 -0.35 31.07
C PRO A 12 15.39 -0.12 29.73
N LEU A 13 15.66 1.00 29.06
CA LEU A 13 15.27 1.14 27.67
C LEU A 13 16.14 0.15 26.90
N ALA A 14 15.51 -0.78 26.17
CA ALA A 14 16.22 -1.62 25.23
C ALA A 14 16.75 -0.70 24.12
N ASP A 15 17.98 -0.21 24.27
CA ASP A 15 18.61 0.74 23.36
C ASP A 15 18.81 0.10 21.97
N PRO A 16 18.07 0.53 20.94
CA PRO A 16 18.22 0.02 19.58
C PRO A 16 19.37 0.69 18.82
N TYR A 17 19.91 1.82 19.29
CA TYR A 17 20.88 2.66 18.59
C TYR A 17 22.33 2.31 18.97
N ARG A 18 22.71 1.06 18.71
CA ARG A 18 24.06 0.57 19.01
C ARG A 18 25.00 0.77 17.83
N LEU A 19 26.29 0.90 18.13
CA LEU A 19 27.36 0.88 17.13
C LEU A 19 28.02 -0.49 17.07
N GLY A 20 28.30 -0.94 15.86
CA GLY A 20 29.07 -2.15 15.59
C GLY A 20 29.92 -1.95 14.34
N GLY A 21 31.19 -2.34 14.42
CA GLY A 21 32.10 -2.30 13.28
C GLY A 21 32.57 -0.89 12.93
N SER A 22 32.30 -0.46 11.69
CA SER A 22 32.77 0.82 11.14
C SER A 22 31.91 1.28 9.96
N LEU A 23 31.90 2.59 9.69
CA LEU A 23 31.22 3.17 8.52
C LEU A 23 31.77 2.60 7.20
N LYS A 24 33.10 2.48 7.08
CA LYS A 24 33.72 1.96 5.86
C LYS A 24 33.32 0.52 5.57
N GLY A 25 33.31 -0.35 6.60
CA GLY A 25 32.82 -1.72 6.45
C GLY A 25 31.32 -1.78 6.13
N TRP A 26 30.53 -0.87 6.71
CA TRP A 26 29.11 -0.73 6.35
C TRP A 26 28.94 -0.34 4.87
N GLN A 27 29.72 0.63 4.39
CA GLN A 27 29.70 1.05 3.00
C GLN A 27 30.10 -0.07 2.03
N ASP A 28 31.16 -0.81 2.36
CA ASP A 28 31.72 -1.82 1.46
C ASP A 28 30.93 -3.13 1.46
N GLU A 29 30.41 -3.57 2.62
CA GLU A 29 29.73 -4.87 2.78
C GLU A 29 28.19 -4.78 2.71
N ILE A 30 27.59 -3.58 2.82
CA ILE A 30 26.12 -3.41 2.86
C ILE A 30 25.65 -2.41 1.79
N ALA A 31 26.17 -1.19 1.80
CA ALA A 31 25.66 -0.13 0.92
C ALA A 31 26.08 -0.31 -0.54
N ARG A 32 27.34 -0.69 -0.81
CA ARG A 32 27.84 -0.91 -2.17
C ARG A 32 27.16 -2.12 -2.84
N PRO A 33 26.95 -3.28 -2.17
CA PRO A 33 26.17 -4.38 -2.74
C PRO A 33 24.66 -4.08 -2.90
N ALA A 34 24.16 -2.92 -2.48
CA ALA A 34 22.79 -2.53 -2.78
C ALA A 34 22.64 -1.96 -4.21
N ILE A 35 23.72 -1.46 -4.81
CA ILE A 35 23.71 -0.88 -6.17
C ILE A 35 23.22 -1.92 -7.17
N GLY A 36 22.28 -1.57 -8.04
CA GLY A 36 21.68 -2.52 -8.98
C GLY A 36 20.54 -3.36 -8.40
N ASN A 37 20.22 -3.24 -7.10
CA ASN A 37 19.09 -3.89 -6.45
C ASN A 37 18.04 -2.86 -6.00
N SER A 38 16.98 -2.64 -6.78
CA SER A 38 16.01 -1.54 -6.60
C SER A 38 15.38 -1.49 -5.20
N ARG A 39 15.05 -2.66 -4.64
CA ARG A 39 14.44 -2.74 -3.31
C ARG A 39 15.44 -2.47 -2.19
N LEU A 40 16.72 -2.83 -2.36
CA LEU A 40 17.77 -2.51 -1.39
C LEU A 40 18.11 -1.03 -1.43
N LEU A 41 18.24 -0.45 -2.64
CA LEU A 41 18.38 1.00 -2.84
C LEU A 41 17.26 1.77 -2.15
N PHE A 42 16.02 1.33 -2.38
CA PHE A 42 14.85 1.92 -1.76
C PHE A 42 14.85 1.78 -0.23
N ALA A 43 15.13 0.58 0.30
CA ALA A 43 15.13 0.32 1.74
C ALA A 43 16.19 1.15 2.48
N LEU A 44 17.41 1.26 1.94
CA LEU A 44 18.46 2.10 2.49
C LEU A 44 18.11 3.58 2.40
N SER A 45 17.58 4.05 1.28
CA SER A 45 17.15 5.44 1.13
C SER A 45 16.04 5.80 2.14
N ALA A 46 15.08 4.89 2.35
CA ALA A 46 14.01 5.08 3.32
C ALA A 46 14.52 5.18 4.75
N ALA A 47 15.65 4.53 5.07
CA ALA A 47 16.27 4.64 6.38
C ALA A 47 16.71 6.07 6.73
N PHE A 48 17.07 6.89 5.75
CA PHE A 48 17.51 8.28 5.96
C PHE A 48 16.36 9.30 5.93
N ALA A 49 15.13 8.88 5.66
CA ALA A 49 14.01 9.80 5.43
C ALA A 49 13.39 10.35 6.73
N GLY A 50 13.49 9.62 7.85
CA GLY A 50 12.96 10.04 9.15
C GLY A 50 13.39 11.47 9.55
N PRO A 51 14.70 11.81 9.53
CA PRO A 51 15.20 13.14 9.86
C PRO A 51 14.70 14.27 8.97
N LEU A 52 14.14 13.97 7.79
CA LEU A 52 13.62 14.95 6.85
C LEU A 52 12.13 15.24 7.04
N LEU A 53 11.40 14.44 7.82
CA LEU A 53 9.96 14.59 8.04
C LEU A 53 9.62 15.97 8.63
N HIS A 54 10.28 16.35 9.73
CA HIS A 54 10.04 17.65 10.36
C HIS A 54 10.53 18.83 9.50
N PRO A 55 11.76 18.83 8.93
CA PRO A 55 12.19 19.88 8.01
C PRO A 55 11.29 20.07 6.80
N LEU A 56 10.71 19.00 6.24
CA LEU A 56 9.84 19.12 5.07
C LEU A 56 8.36 19.26 5.43
N ALA A 57 8.01 19.35 6.72
CA ALA A 57 6.62 19.36 7.19
C ALA A 57 5.78 18.22 6.58
N THR A 58 6.40 17.05 6.41
CA THR A 58 5.79 15.88 5.79
C THR A 58 5.32 14.92 6.87
N GLU A 59 4.14 14.32 6.67
CA GLU A 59 3.61 13.31 7.57
C GLU A 59 4.43 12.01 7.52
N GLY A 60 4.37 11.26 8.62
CA GLY A 60 4.88 9.89 8.65
C GLY A 60 4.09 8.94 7.75
N GLY A 61 4.46 7.67 7.81
CA GLY A 61 3.81 6.61 7.05
C GLY A 61 4.74 5.43 6.88
N GLY A 62 4.35 4.48 6.04
CA GLY A 62 5.19 3.33 5.83
C GLY A 62 5.11 2.71 4.46
N PHE A 63 6.08 1.84 4.21
CA PHE A 63 6.14 0.96 3.06
C PHE A 63 6.14 -0.47 3.54
N HIS A 64 5.44 -1.34 2.82
CA HIS A 64 5.33 -2.75 3.14
C HIS A 64 5.84 -3.58 1.98
N PHE A 65 6.93 -4.32 2.20
CA PHE A 65 7.39 -5.32 1.26
C PHE A 65 6.48 -6.54 1.35
N ARG A 66 5.72 -6.79 0.29
CA ARG A 66 4.78 -7.90 0.17
C ARG A 66 5.27 -8.97 -0.78
N GLY A 67 5.25 -10.23 -0.36
CA GLY A 67 5.51 -11.36 -1.24
C GLY A 67 5.73 -12.64 -0.47
N GLY A 68 5.80 -13.78 -1.18
CA GLY A 68 5.94 -15.09 -0.56
C GLY A 68 7.15 -15.22 0.37
N SER A 69 7.15 -16.25 1.22
CA SER A 69 8.28 -16.61 2.08
C SER A 69 9.61 -16.67 1.33
N SER A 70 10.71 -16.42 2.04
CA SER A 70 12.08 -16.54 1.52
C SER A 70 12.45 -15.63 0.34
N THR A 71 11.71 -14.54 0.13
CA THR A 71 11.99 -13.54 -0.93
C THR A 71 13.00 -12.46 -0.54
N GLY A 72 13.56 -12.47 0.67
CA GLY A 72 14.56 -11.49 1.12
C GLY A 72 14.00 -10.24 1.84
N LYS A 73 12.70 -10.20 2.14
CA LYS A 73 12.03 -9.07 2.82
C LYS A 73 12.67 -8.69 4.15
N THR A 74 12.84 -9.67 5.06
CA THR A 74 13.51 -9.47 6.35
C THR A 74 14.95 -8.98 6.18
N THR A 75 15.65 -9.47 5.16
CA THR A 75 17.01 -8.99 4.84
C THR A 75 17.01 -7.51 4.48
N ALA A 76 16.05 -7.05 3.66
CA ALA A 76 15.92 -5.64 3.33
C ALA A 76 15.63 -4.76 4.56
N LEU A 77 14.80 -5.24 5.50
CA LEU A 77 14.58 -4.55 6.78
C LEU A 77 15.86 -4.48 7.63
N GLN A 78 16.63 -5.56 7.69
CA GLN A 78 17.90 -5.59 8.44
C GLN A 78 18.94 -4.66 7.82
N VAL A 79 19.03 -4.63 6.49
CA VAL A 79 19.87 -3.69 5.74
C VAL A 79 19.48 -2.25 6.04
N ALA A 80 18.20 -1.89 5.95
CA ALA A 80 17.73 -0.54 6.29
C ALA A 80 17.98 -0.18 7.76
N GLY A 81 17.65 -1.10 8.68
CA GLY A 81 17.82 -0.90 10.12
C GLY A 81 19.28 -0.70 10.54
N SER A 82 20.22 -1.32 9.82
CA SER A 82 21.66 -1.17 10.09
C SER A 82 22.18 0.27 9.97
N VAL A 83 21.44 1.17 9.31
CA VAL A 83 21.76 2.61 9.26
C VAL A 83 21.77 3.21 10.67
N TRP A 84 20.78 2.86 11.49
CA TRP A 84 20.52 3.46 12.80
C TRP A 84 21.08 2.67 13.96
N GLY A 85 21.13 1.35 13.85
CA GLY A 85 21.68 0.52 14.92
C GLY A 85 21.52 -0.97 14.68
N GLY A 86 21.62 -1.74 15.74
CA GLY A 86 21.66 -3.20 15.65
C GLY A 86 21.86 -3.87 17.00
N GLY A 87 22.30 -5.13 16.94
CA GLY A 87 22.50 -5.98 18.11
C GLY A 87 21.27 -6.82 18.51
N GLY A 88 21.52 -7.89 19.27
CA GLY A 88 20.49 -8.89 19.58
C GLY A 88 20.11 -9.75 18.35
N ILE A 89 19.10 -10.61 18.51
CA ILE A 89 18.73 -11.61 17.49
C ILE A 89 18.12 -10.97 16.24
N GLY A 90 17.33 -9.90 16.40
CA GLY A 90 16.66 -9.20 15.30
C GLY A 90 17.40 -7.96 14.77
N GLY A 91 18.53 -7.60 15.37
CA GLY A 91 19.16 -6.30 15.11
C GLY A 91 18.22 -5.13 15.48
N PHE A 92 18.13 -4.17 14.57
CA PHE A 92 17.24 -3.01 14.72
C PHE A 92 15.75 -3.34 14.48
N VAL A 93 15.46 -4.48 13.85
CA VAL A 93 14.11 -4.88 13.44
C VAL A 93 13.28 -5.34 14.65
N LYS A 94 12.02 -4.90 14.71
CA LYS A 94 11.03 -5.33 15.72
C LYS A 94 9.98 -6.22 15.07
N SER A 95 9.34 -7.06 15.88
CA SER A 95 8.23 -7.89 15.39
C SER A 95 6.92 -7.09 15.43
N TRP A 96 6.07 -7.31 14.43
CA TRP A 96 4.67 -6.88 14.48
C TRP A 96 3.89 -7.55 15.62
N ARG A 97 4.33 -8.73 16.10
CA ARG A 97 3.73 -9.45 17.24
C ARG A 97 3.98 -8.72 18.57
N ALA A 98 3.27 -7.62 18.75
CA ALA A 98 3.28 -6.79 19.94
C ALA A 98 1.88 -6.19 20.14
N THR A 99 1.56 -5.81 21.38
CA THR A 99 0.31 -5.08 21.64
C THR A 99 0.38 -3.65 21.09
N SER A 100 -0.76 -3.04 20.75
CA SER A 100 -0.79 -1.62 20.32
C SER A 100 -0.06 -0.68 21.30
N ASN A 101 -0.15 -0.93 22.61
CA ASN A 101 0.56 -0.17 23.64
C ASN A 101 2.08 -0.35 23.59
N GLY A 102 2.53 -1.57 23.30
CA GLY A 102 3.94 -1.86 23.09
C GLY A 102 4.49 -1.12 21.88
N LEU A 103 3.73 -1.11 20.78
CA LEU A 103 4.11 -0.42 19.54
C LEU A 103 4.06 1.11 19.68
N GLU A 104 3.20 1.66 20.52
CA GLU A 104 3.22 3.09 20.91
C GLU A 104 4.59 3.48 21.52
N GLY A 105 5.06 2.69 22.49
CA GLY A 105 6.37 2.90 23.12
C GLY A 105 7.53 2.71 22.15
N VAL A 106 7.45 1.71 21.27
CA VAL A 106 8.45 1.49 20.21
C VAL A 106 8.46 2.67 19.25
N ALA A 107 7.32 3.17 18.79
CA ALA A 107 7.26 4.29 17.86
C ALA A 107 7.84 5.58 18.46
N ALA A 108 7.57 5.85 19.75
CA ALA A 108 8.17 6.97 20.46
C ALA A 108 9.70 6.90 20.51
N LEU A 109 10.28 5.69 20.61
CA LEU A 109 11.74 5.47 20.58
C LEU A 109 12.36 5.64 19.18
N HIS A 110 11.54 5.65 18.12
CA HIS A 110 11.98 5.78 16.73
C HIS A 110 11.55 7.12 16.10
N CYS A 111 11.20 8.11 16.92
CA CYS A 111 10.80 9.43 16.44
C CYS A 111 11.93 10.12 15.65
N ASP A 112 11.60 10.63 14.46
CA ASP A 112 12.50 11.17 13.44
C ASP A 112 13.58 10.18 12.96
N THR A 113 13.37 8.88 13.17
CA THR A 113 14.23 7.80 12.64
C THR A 113 13.40 6.79 11.83
N LEU A 114 14.03 5.69 11.42
CA LEU A 114 13.37 4.56 10.77
C LEU A 114 12.73 3.65 11.82
N LEU A 115 11.57 3.06 11.54
CA LEU A 115 11.04 1.92 12.29
C LEU A 115 10.90 0.69 11.38
N CYS A 116 11.52 -0.45 11.73
CA CYS A 116 11.39 -1.69 10.97
C CYS A 116 10.50 -2.69 11.71
N LEU A 117 9.42 -3.15 11.07
CA LEU A 117 8.46 -4.10 11.63
C LEU A 117 8.33 -5.35 10.74
N ASP A 118 8.77 -6.51 11.24
CA ASP A 118 8.73 -7.77 10.49
C ASP A 118 7.52 -8.63 10.86
N GLU A 119 7.04 -9.36 9.85
CA GLU A 119 5.99 -10.37 9.90
C GLU A 119 4.59 -9.85 10.33
N ILE A 120 4.01 -8.96 9.52
CA ILE A 120 2.66 -8.39 9.76
C ILE A 120 1.56 -9.46 9.91
N GLY A 121 1.76 -10.64 9.29
CA GLY A 121 0.81 -11.75 9.33
C GLY A 121 0.55 -12.32 10.72
N GLN A 122 1.45 -12.08 11.68
CA GLN A 122 1.33 -12.55 13.07
C GLN A 122 0.36 -11.74 13.94
N VAL A 123 -0.16 -10.61 13.44
CA VAL A 123 -1.10 -9.74 14.17
C VAL A 123 -2.53 -10.08 13.77
N ALA A 124 -3.48 -9.94 14.69
CA ALA A 124 -4.89 -10.11 14.36
C ALA A 124 -5.36 -9.01 13.37
N ALA A 125 -6.22 -9.37 12.42
CA ALA A 125 -6.76 -8.47 11.38
C ALA A 125 -7.37 -7.17 11.95
N ARG A 126 -7.98 -7.24 13.13
CA ARG A 126 -8.53 -6.06 13.81
C ARG A 126 -7.45 -5.11 14.34
N GLU A 127 -6.37 -5.65 14.91
CA GLU A 127 -5.34 -4.85 15.57
C GLU A 127 -4.38 -4.23 14.55
N VAL A 128 -4.09 -4.92 13.45
CA VAL A 128 -3.12 -4.45 12.45
C VAL A 128 -3.52 -3.11 11.81
N GLY A 129 -4.81 -2.92 11.51
CA GLY A 129 -5.31 -1.68 10.89
C GLY A 129 -5.22 -0.50 11.84
N GLU A 130 -5.57 -0.71 13.12
CA GLU A 130 -5.47 0.32 14.16
C GLU A 130 -4.01 0.73 14.40
N VAL A 131 -3.10 -0.24 14.47
CA VAL A 131 -1.66 0.00 14.67
C VAL A 131 -1.06 0.73 13.47
N ALA A 132 -1.34 0.28 12.24
CA ALA A 132 -0.88 0.94 11.02
C ALA A 132 -1.30 2.42 10.98
N TYR A 133 -2.55 2.69 11.36
CA TYR A 133 -3.09 4.05 11.42
C TYR A 133 -2.41 4.90 12.50
N MET A 134 -2.25 4.35 13.70
CA MET A 134 -1.58 4.99 14.82
C MET A 134 -0.13 5.36 14.47
N LEU A 135 0.63 4.44 13.87
CA LEU A 135 2.02 4.67 13.47
C LEU A 135 2.14 5.80 12.44
N ALA A 136 1.29 5.78 11.41
CA ALA A 136 1.31 6.80 10.35
C ALA A 136 0.86 8.19 10.84
N ASN A 137 -0.08 8.26 11.78
CA ASN A 137 -0.56 9.52 12.33
C ASN A 137 0.39 10.16 13.34
N GLY A 138 1.31 9.38 13.91
CA GLY A 138 2.27 9.93 14.86
C GLY A 138 1.72 10.20 16.25
N GLN A 139 0.60 9.59 16.65
CA GLN A 139 -0.03 9.88 17.95
C GLN A 139 -0.53 8.61 18.65
N GLY A 140 -0.18 8.50 19.93
CA GLY A 140 -0.66 7.46 20.83
C GLY A 140 -2.09 7.70 21.30
N LYS A 141 -2.70 6.67 21.88
CA LYS A 141 -4.08 6.75 22.39
C LYS A 141 -4.13 7.65 23.63
N ILE A 142 -5.00 8.66 23.62
CA ILE A 142 -5.27 9.50 24.80
C ILE A 142 -5.88 8.63 25.90
N ARG A 143 -5.35 8.73 27.12
CA ARG A 143 -5.82 8.01 28.31
C ARG A 143 -6.17 9.00 29.40
N ALA A 144 -7.16 8.69 30.22
CA ALA A 144 -7.40 9.44 31.45
C ALA A 144 -6.25 9.20 32.44
N GLY A 145 -5.80 10.27 33.10
CA GLY A 145 -4.91 10.24 34.24
C GLY A 145 -5.64 9.81 35.50
N ARG A 146 -4.89 9.58 36.59
CA ARG A 146 -5.44 9.16 37.89
C ARG A 146 -6.45 10.17 38.47
N THR A 147 -6.37 11.43 38.05
CA THR A 147 -7.23 12.54 38.47
C THR A 147 -8.41 12.78 37.52
N GLY A 148 -8.60 11.97 36.47
CA GLY A 148 -9.64 12.14 35.46
C GLY A 148 -9.28 13.09 34.31
N GLU A 149 -8.19 13.85 34.44
CA GLU A 149 -7.67 14.71 33.36
C GLU A 149 -7.05 13.87 32.23
N ALA A 150 -7.10 14.35 30.99
CA ALA A 150 -6.45 13.66 29.87
C ALA A 150 -4.91 13.68 30.04
N ARG A 151 -4.29 12.50 30.10
CA ARG A 151 -2.83 12.36 30.06
C ARG A 151 -2.33 12.78 28.68
N ARG A 152 -1.21 13.51 28.62
CA ARG A 152 -0.50 13.79 27.36
C ARG A 152 -0.21 12.47 26.62
N SER A 153 -0.72 12.35 25.41
CA SER A 153 -0.40 11.26 24.48
C SER A 153 1.05 11.40 24.01
N ALA A 154 1.71 10.27 23.78
CA ALA A 154 2.99 10.29 23.07
C ALA A 154 2.75 10.74 21.62
N GLU A 155 3.67 11.55 21.11
CA GLU A 155 3.69 11.98 19.71
C GLU A 155 5.02 11.57 19.09
N TRP A 156 4.98 11.17 17.82
CA TRP A 156 6.15 10.77 17.06
C TRP A 156 6.01 11.11 15.59
N ARG A 157 7.13 11.10 14.87
CA ARG A 157 7.17 11.14 13.41
C ARG A 157 8.03 9.96 12.98
N VAL A 158 7.47 9.04 12.21
CA VAL A 158 8.20 7.86 11.77
C VAL A 158 7.96 7.63 10.29
N LEU A 159 9.03 7.27 9.59
CA LEU A 159 8.88 6.46 8.39
C LEU A 159 9.15 5.01 8.81
N PHE A 160 8.24 4.10 8.48
CA PHE A 160 8.42 2.69 8.82
C PHE A 160 8.48 1.79 7.59
N LEU A 161 9.32 0.77 7.67
CA LEU A 161 9.36 -0.33 6.73
C LEU A 161 8.76 -1.57 7.38
N SER A 162 7.91 -2.26 6.63
CA SER A 162 7.19 -3.45 7.06
C SER A 162 7.39 -4.59 6.07
N SER A 163 7.22 -5.83 6.52
CA SER A 163 7.25 -7.02 5.66
C SER A 163 6.19 -8.06 6.02
N GLY A 164 5.77 -8.81 5.00
CA GLY A 164 4.76 -9.86 5.14
C GLY A 164 4.44 -10.56 3.83
N GLU A 165 3.66 -11.63 3.92
CA GLU A 165 3.18 -12.38 2.75
C GLU A 165 1.95 -11.74 2.10
N ILE A 166 1.12 -11.09 2.90
CA ILE A 166 -0.14 -10.47 2.50
C ILE A 166 -0.10 -8.97 2.76
N SER A 167 -0.83 -8.22 1.94
CA SER A 167 -1.00 -6.76 2.12
C SER A 167 -1.78 -6.45 3.40
N LEU A 168 -1.70 -5.18 3.85
CA LEU A 168 -2.56 -4.70 4.92
C LEU A 168 -4.04 -4.86 4.57
N ALA A 169 -4.42 -4.53 3.33
CA ALA A 169 -5.80 -4.66 2.85
C ALA A 169 -6.29 -6.11 2.91
N GLN A 170 -5.49 -7.06 2.42
CA GLN A 170 -5.80 -8.49 2.51
C GLN A 170 -5.90 -8.96 3.95
N LYS A 171 -5.00 -8.51 4.83
CA LYS A 171 -5.03 -8.88 6.25
C LYS A 171 -6.30 -8.37 6.94
N MET A 172 -6.71 -7.14 6.65
CA MET A 172 -7.94 -6.56 7.21
C MET A 172 -9.20 -7.27 6.70
N ALA A 173 -9.17 -7.79 5.47
CA ALA A 173 -10.30 -8.54 4.90
C ALA A 173 -10.57 -9.89 5.60
N GLU A 174 -9.61 -10.45 6.34
CA GLU A 174 -9.78 -11.71 7.07
C GLU A 174 -10.84 -11.63 8.19
N ASP A 175 -11.13 -10.44 8.74
CA ASP A 175 -12.08 -10.28 9.87
C ASP A 175 -13.55 -10.45 9.45
N GLY A 176 -13.84 -10.64 8.15
CA GLY A 176 -15.17 -10.98 7.59
C GLY A 176 -16.26 -9.90 7.75
N ARG A 177 -16.06 -8.95 8.67
CA ARG A 177 -16.77 -7.70 8.73
C ARG A 177 -16.23 -6.89 7.56
N GLN A 178 -17.08 -6.62 6.57
CA GLN A 178 -16.87 -5.58 5.55
C GLN A 178 -16.76 -4.20 6.24
N HIS A 179 -15.78 -4.02 7.12
CA HIS A 179 -15.31 -2.71 7.49
C HIS A 179 -14.79 -2.15 6.19
N ARG A 180 -15.53 -1.14 5.71
CA ARG A 180 -15.09 -0.04 4.88
C ARG A 180 -13.64 0.28 5.23
N ALA A 181 -12.68 -0.49 4.73
CA ALA A 181 -11.26 -0.17 4.80
C ALA A 181 -11.16 1.02 3.86
N MET A 182 -11.44 2.18 4.44
CA MET A 182 -11.76 3.40 3.74
C MET A 182 -10.58 3.69 2.83
N ALA A 183 -10.87 4.13 1.61
CA ALA A 183 -9.90 4.65 0.64
C ALA A 183 -8.82 5.61 1.23
N GLY A 184 -9.00 6.12 2.45
CA GLY A 184 -7.99 6.89 3.21
C GLY A 184 -6.94 6.08 4.00
N GLN A 185 -7.16 4.78 4.27
CA GLN A 185 -6.25 3.93 5.04
C GLN A 185 -5.19 3.27 4.14
N GLU A 186 -5.54 2.86 2.92
CA GLU A 186 -4.63 2.22 1.95
C GLU A 186 -3.52 3.15 1.43
N VAL A 187 -3.62 4.47 1.67
CA VAL A 187 -2.60 5.46 1.28
C VAL A 187 -1.47 5.58 2.32
N ARG A 188 -1.67 5.06 3.54
CA ARG A 188 -0.74 5.27 4.67
C ARG A 188 0.37 4.22 4.74
N ILE A 189 0.05 2.98 4.37
CA ILE A 189 1.04 1.92 4.13
C ILE A 189 1.03 1.60 2.65
N VAL A 190 2.16 1.83 1.98
CA VAL A 190 2.31 1.58 0.56
C VAL A 190 2.84 0.17 0.35
N ASP A 191 2.03 -0.70 -0.24
CA ASP A 191 2.40 -2.08 -0.55
C ASP A 191 3.31 -2.18 -1.79
N ILE A 192 4.59 -2.51 -1.59
CA ILE A 192 5.56 -2.76 -2.66
C ILE A 192 5.72 -4.26 -2.83
N VAL A 193 5.55 -4.77 -4.05
CA VAL A 193 5.87 -6.17 -4.36
C VAL A 193 7.36 -6.40 -4.15
N ALA A 194 7.68 -7.31 -3.23
CA ALA A 194 9.03 -7.60 -2.81
C ALA A 194 9.86 -8.22 -3.94
N ASP A 195 9.27 -9.14 -4.71
CA ASP A 195 9.93 -9.76 -5.86
C ASP A 195 10.25 -8.70 -6.93
N ALA A 196 11.52 -8.64 -7.32
CA ALA A 196 12.01 -7.73 -8.34
C ALA A 196 11.79 -8.27 -9.77
N GLY A 197 11.24 -9.47 -9.93
CA GLY A 197 10.87 -10.08 -11.21
C GLY A 197 12.06 -10.74 -11.93
N ARG A 198 13.12 -11.08 -11.20
CA ARG A 198 14.36 -11.67 -11.74
C ARG A 198 14.56 -13.14 -11.31
N GLY A 199 13.58 -13.74 -10.64
CA GLY A 199 13.67 -15.12 -10.14
C GLY A 199 14.58 -15.29 -8.93
N MET A 200 15.00 -14.17 -8.30
CA MET A 200 15.93 -14.15 -7.16
C MET A 200 15.29 -13.47 -5.93
N GLY A 201 13.95 -13.44 -5.89
CA GLY A 201 13.19 -12.70 -4.89
C GLY A 201 13.41 -11.19 -5.04
N LEU A 202 13.76 -10.54 -3.95
CA LEU A 202 13.99 -9.09 -3.87
C LEU A 202 15.23 -8.60 -4.62
N PHE A 203 16.12 -9.51 -5.03
CA PHE A 203 17.38 -9.15 -5.67
C PHE A 203 17.30 -9.15 -7.20
N GLU A 204 18.04 -8.24 -7.82
CA GLU A 204 18.27 -8.12 -9.26
C GLU A 204 19.73 -8.42 -9.64
N ASP A 205 20.67 -8.10 -8.76
CA ASP A 205 22.10 -8.40 -8.90
C ASP A 205 22.62 -9.08 -7.62
N LEU A 206 23.32 -10.19 -7.78
CA LEU A 206 23.91 -10.96 -6.68
C LEU A 206 25.37 -10.62 -6.45
N HIS A 207 25.98 -9.66 -7.15
CA HIS A 207 27.36 -9.20 -6.93
C HIS A 207 28.39 -10.33 -6.75
N SER A 208 28.37 -11.30 -7.68
CA SER A 208 29.23 -12.49 -7.69
C SER A 208 28.91 -13.58 -6.66
N PHE A 209 27.86 -13.41 -5.83
CA PHE A 209 27.34 -14.51 -5.01
C PHE A 209 26.62 -15.54 -5.89
N LYS A 210 26.80 -16.83 -5.58
CA LYS A 210 26.26 -17.93 -6.39
C LYS A 210 24.73 -18.05 -6.32
N THR A 211 24.12 -17.61 -5.23
CA THR A 211 22.67 -17.73 -4.99
C THR A 211 22.13 -16.53 -4.21
N ALA A 212 20.83 -16.26 -4.38
CA ALA A 212 20.11 -15.25 -3.61
C ALA A 212 20.20 -15.49 -2.09
N ASP A 213 20.16 -16.76 -1.66
CA ASP A 213 20.34 -17.12 -0.25
C ASP A 213 21.75 -16.79 0.28
N ALA A 214 22.80 -17.08 -0.51
CA ALA A 214 24.17 -16.75 -0.12
C ALA A 214 24.36 -15.23 0.01
N PHE A 215 23.78 -14.46 -0.92
CA PHE A 215 23.81 -13.00 -0.86
C PHE A 215 23.03 -12.46 0.35
N ALA A 216 21.83 -12.99 0.61
CA ALA A 216 21.04 -12.62 1.79
C ALA A 216 21.79 -12.93 3.10
N ARG A 217 22.43 -14.10 3.21
CA ARG A 217 23.24 -14.45 4.38
C ARG A 217 24.44 -13.54 4.56
N HIS A 218 25.09 -13.13 3.47
CA HIS A 218 26.16 -12.14 3.53
C HIS A 218 25.66 -10.81 4.11
N LEU A 219 24.58 -10.24 3.57
CA LEU A 219 23.99 -8.99 4.07
C LEU A 219 23.57 -9.10 5.54
N LYS A 220 23.02 -10.24 5.96
CA LYS A 220 22.68 -10.50 7.37
C LYS A 220 23.90 -10.51 8.28
N ALA A 221 24.98 -11.17 7.87
CA ALA A 221 26.22 -11.20 8.63
C ALA A 221 26.88 -9.80 8.68
N ALA A 222 26.88 -9.09 7.54
CA ALA A 222 27.43 -7.75 7.43
C ALA A 222 26.69 -6.76 8.33
N THR A 223 25.35 -6.75 8.30
CA THR A 223 24.52 -5.87 9.16
C THR A 223 24.65 -6.20 10.65
N ALA A 224 24.86 -7.46 11.01
CA ALA A 224 25.16 -7.84 12.39
C ALA A 224 26.53 -7.31 12.86
N LYS A 225 27.50 -7.15 11.96
CA LYS A 225 28.86 -6.70 12.25
C LYS A 225 29.02 -5.18 12.13
N HIS A 226 28.38 -4.56 11.15
CA HIS A 226 28.49 -3.16 10.77
C HIS A 226 27.11 -2.49 10.87
N HIS A 227 26.91 -1.62 11.86
CA HIS A 227 25.64 -0.92 12.05
C HIS A 227 25.75 0.36 12.90
N GLY A 228 24.78 1.26 12.74
CA GLY A 228 24.61 2.51 13.49
C GLY A 228 25.51 3.68 13.06
N HIS A 229 26.56 3.41 12.28
CA HIS A 229 27.50 4.44 11.86
C HIS A 229 26.95 5.39 10.78
N ALA A 230 26.11 4.89 9.87
CA ALA A 230 25.64 5.66 8.72
C ALA A 230 24.68 6.79 9.13
N ALA A 231 23.80 6.55 10.12
CA ALA A 231 22.93 7.57 10.66
C ALA A 231 23.74 8.72 11.30
N ILE A 232 24.78 8.41 12.06
CA ILE A 232 25.63 9.42 12.70
C ILE A 232 26.29 10.29 11.62
N ALA A 233 26.94 9.69 10.63
CA ALA A 233 27.60 10.43 9.55
C ALA A 233 26.62 11.31 8.76
N PHE A 234 25.40 10.83 8.52
CA PHE A 234 24.36 11.60 7.87
C PHE A 234 23.89 12.80 8.71
N LEU A 235 23.67 12.59 10.01
CA LEU A 235 23.21 13.64 10.92
C LEU A 235 24.28 14.70 11.19
N GLU A 236 25.56 14.31 11.28
CA GLU A 236 26.70 15.23 11.45
C GLU A 236 26.81 16.24 10.30
N GLU A 237 26.44 15.84 9.08
CA GLU A 237 26.38 16.74 7.93
C GLU A 237 25.05 17.50 7.85
N LEU A 238 23.91 16.81 8.09
CA LEU A 238 22.58 17.39 7.93
C LEU A 238 22.28 18.50 8.94
N VAL A 239 22.53 18.25 10.22
CA VAL A 239 22.05 19.09 11.33
C VAL A 239 22.66 20.51 11.30
N PRO A 240 23.97 20.70 11.10
CA PRO A 240 24.56 22.04 11.07
C PRO A 240 24.03 22.92 9.93
N LYS A 241 23.52 22.31 8.84
CA LYS A 241 23.09 22.98 7.61
C LYS A 241 21.63 22.69 7.26
N VAL A 242 20.79 22.40 8.26
CA VAL A 242 19.41 21.91 8.05
C VAL A 242 18.55 22.81 7.16
N LYS A 243 18.77 24.13 7.17
CA LYS A 243 18.03 25.07 6.29
C LYS A 243 18.40 24.87 4.81
N VAL A 244 19.70 24.72 4.52
CA VAL A 244 20.21 24.50 3.16
C VAL A 244 19.75 23.14 2.66
N TYR A 245 19.90 22.10 3.48
CA TYR A 245 19.51 20.75 3.07
C TYR A 245 18.00 20.51 3.05
N ARG A 246 17.20 21.32 3.77
CA ARG A 246 15.75 21.39 3.59
C ARG A 246 15.41 21.83 2.17
N GLU A 247 16.01 22.91 1.67
CA GLU A 247 15.77 23.40 0.31
C GLU A 247 16.25 22.40 -0.73
N ARG A 248 17.43 21.79 -0.51
CA ARG A 248 17.97 20.74 -1.37
C ARG A 248 17.05 19.52 -1.43
N ALA A 249 16.57 19.03 -0.28
CA ALA A 249 15.62 17.92 -0.22
C ALA A 249 14.30 18.26 -0.90
N ALA A 250 13.77 19.49 -0.71
CA ALA A 250 12.55 19.93 -1.37
C ALA A 250 12.71 19.96 -2.90
N ALA A 251 13.89 20.32 -3.41
CA ALA A 251 14.20 20.27 -4.84
C ALA A 251 14.21 18.83 -5.37
N PHE A 252 14.80 17.88 -4.64
CA PHE A 252 14.74 16.46 -5.01
C PHE A 252 13.31 15.91 -4.99
N VAL A 253 12.53 16.25 -3.96
CA VAL A 253 11.11 15.85 -3.88
C VAL A 253 10.34 16.37 -5.09
N LYS A 254 10.50 17.65 -5.42
CA LYS A 254 9.85 18.27 -6.57
C LYS A 254 10.27 17.60 -7.89
N GLY A 255 11.57 17.42 -8.11
CA GLY A 255 12.08 16.81 -9.33
C GLY A 255 11.58 15.37 -9.55
N PHE A 256 11.55 14.56 -8.48
CA PHE A 256 11.01 13.20 -8.56
C PHE A 256 9.50 13.20 -8.84
N HIS A 257 8.75 14.10 -8.21
CA HIS A 257 7.30 14.23 -8.45
C HIS A 257 7.01 14.64 -9.90
N GLU A 258 7.72 15.64 -10.43
CA GLU A 258 7.57 16.09 -11.82
C GLU A 258 7.92 15.00 -12.85
N ALA A 259 8.93 14.18 -12.55
CA ALA A 259 9.37 13.11 -13.45
C ALA A 259 8.43 11.89 -13.48
N HIS A 260 7.74 11.60 -12.37
CA HIS A 260 7.00 10.33 -12.21
C HIS A 260 5.49 10.49 -11.99
N CYS A 261 4.96 11.71 -11.87
CA CYS A 261 3.52 11.92 -11.70
C CYS A 261 2.75 11.61 -13.00
N PRO A 262 1.85 10.61 -13.02
CA PRO A 262 1.05 10.34 -14.20
C PRO A 262 0.10 11.50 -14.54
N PRO A 263 -0.17 11.78 -15.83
CA PRO A 263 -1.20 12.73 -16.21
C PRO A 263 -2.57 12.33 -15.64
N GLY A 264 -3.25 13.28 -14.98
CA GLY A 264 -4.56 13.04 -14.37
C GLY A 264 -4.54 12.16 -13.11
N ALA A 265 -3.36 11.96 -12.50
CA ALA A 265 -3.22 11.22 -11.25
C ALA A 265 -4.18 11.73 -10.17
N ASP A 266 -4.90 10.80 -9.54
CA ASP A 266 -5.78 11.13 -8.42
C ASP A 266 -4.98 11.59 -7.18
N GLY A 267 -5.71 12.13 -6.20
CA GLY A 267 -5.11 12.58 -4.94
C GLY A 267 -4.48 11.46 -4.10
N GLN A 268 -4.76 10.19 -4.34
CA GLN A 268 -4.10 9.07 -3.68
C GLN A 268 -2.73 8.79 -4.32
N VAL A 269 -2.65 8.73 -5.66
CA VAL A 269 -1.39 8.57 -6.41
C VAL A 269 -0.42 9.68 -6.04
N SER A 270 -0.88 10.94 -6.06
CA SER A 270 -0.03 12.08 -5.74
C SER A 270 0.54 12.02 -4.30
N ARG A 271 -0.27 11.58 -3.33
CA ARG A 271 0.18 11.40 -1.93
C ARG A 271 1.18 10.26 -1.76
N VAL A 272 0.99 9.14 -2.45
CA VAL A 272 1.96 8.03 -2.43
C VAL A 272 3.25 8.44 -3.11
N LEU A 273 3.16 9.09 -4.26
CA LEU A 273 4.31 9.60 -5.00
C LEU A 273 5.14 10.57 -4.15
N ALA A 274 4.50 11.48 -3.41
CA ALA A 274 5.19 12.38 -2.49
C ALA A 274 6.02 11.63 -1.43
N ARG A 275 5.56 10.47 -0.97
CA ARG A 275 6.32 9.64 -0.02
C ARG A 275 7.52 8.94 -0.69
N PHE A 276 7.38 8.47 -1.92
CA PHE A 276 8.53 7.97 -2.71
C PHE A 276 9.54 9.09 -3.00
N ALA A 277 9.06 10.30 -3.26
CA ALA A 277 9.89 11.48 -3.47
C ALA A 277 10.69 11.85 -2.22
N LEU A 278 10.09 11.73 -1.02
CA LEU A 278 10.81 11.90 0.26
C LEU A 278 11.93 10.86 0.41
N VAL A 279 11.66 9.60 0.11
CA VAL A 279 12.67 8.53 0.14
C VAL A 279 13.81 8.82 -0.84
N THR A 280 13.46 9.29 -2.04
CA THR A 280 14.44 9.71 -3.05
C THR A 280 15.34 10.82 -2.52
N ALA A 281 14.76 11.90 -2.00
CA ALA A 281 15.51 13.02 -1.45
C ALA A 281 16.47 12.60 -0.33
N ALA A 282 16.05 11.67 0.53
CA ALA A 282 16.89 11.14 1.59
C ALA A 282 18.09 10.34 1.08
N GLY A 283 17.88 9.46 0.11
CA GLY A 283 18.96 8.67 -0.51
C GLY A 283 19.93 9.53 -1.34
N GLU A 284 19.42 10.50 -2.10
CA GLU A 284 20.26 11.42 -2.86
C GLU A 284 21.10 12.32 -1.93
N LEU A 285 20.53 12.84 -0.83
CA LEU A 285 21.30 13.58 0.17
C LEU A 285 22.36 12.70 0.84
N ALA A 286 22.02 11.47 1.23
CA ALA A 286 23.00 10.56 1.83
C ALA A 286 24.13 10.19 0.85
N THR A 287 23.84 10.22 -0.46
CA THR A 287 24.86 10.09 -1.53
C THR A 287 25.71 11.37 -1.64
N GLU A 288 25.09 12.55 -1.65
CA GLU A 288 25.81 13.84 -1.65
C GLU A 288 26.74 14.00 -0.45
N PHE A 289 26.36 13.47 0.71
CA PHE A 289 27.18 13.51 1.94
C PHE A 289 28.30 12.46 1.95
N GLY A 290 28.38 11.60 0.94
CA GLY A 290 29.35 10.50 0.88
C GLY A 290 29.08 9.38 1.89
N VAL A 291 27.89 9.33 2.50
CA VAL A 291 27.47 8.26 3.41
C VAL A 291 27.12 7.01 2.60
N LEU A 292 26.36 7.19 1.52
CA LEU A 292 26.11 6.15 0.54
C LEU A 292 27.18 6.22 -0.56
N PRO A 293 27.92 5.14 -0.84
CA PRO A 293 28.96 5.11 -1.86
C PRO A 293 28.37 4.91 -3.26
N TRP A 294 27.30 5.63 -3.56
CA TRP A 294 26.47 5.52 -4.77
C TRP A 294 26.77 6.66 -5.74
N GLN A 295 26.23 6.55 -6.95
CA GLN A 295 26.19 7.65 -7.90
C GLN A 295 24.88 8.43 -7.76
N ALA A 296 24.93 9.72 -8.12
CA ALA A 296 23.72 10.53 -8.18
C ALA A 296 22.69 9.87 -9.12
N GLY A 297 21.46 9.72 -8.65
CA GLY A 297 20.38 9.05 -9.37
C GLY A 297 20.18 7.58 -9.02
N ASP A 298 21.09 6.90 -8.30
CA ASP A 298 20.87 5.51 -7.87
C ASP A 298 19.67 5.40 -6.92
N ALA A 299 19.54 6.32 -5.96
CA ALA A 299 18.41 6.37 -5.04
C ALA A 299 17.10 6.65 -5.79
N SER A 300 17.13 7.63 -6.70
CA SER A 300 16.01 7.97 -7.58
C SER A 300 15.56 6.76 -8.41
N HIS A 301 16.50 6.01 -8.98
CA HIS A 301 16.21 4.81 -9.75
C HIS A 301 15.51 3.74 -8.90
N GLY A 302 16.05 3.43 -7.72
CA GLY A 302 15.43 2.46 -6.80
C GLY A 302 14.01 2.85 -6.39
N ALA A 303 13.77 4.13 -6.09
CA ALA A 303 12.45 4.65 -5.76
C ALA A 303 11.49 4.61 -6.96
N ALA A 304 11.94 4.97 -8.16
CA ALA A 304 11.14 4.92 -9.38
C ALA A 304 10.67 3.49 -9.69
N VAL A 305 11.58 2.50 -9.66
CA VAL A 305 11.23 1.10 -9.92
C VAL A 305 10.25 0.55 -8.88
N CYS A 306 10.41 0.94 -7.60
CA CYS A 306 9.47 0.56 -6.54
C CYS A 306 8.11 1.25 -6.69
N PHE A 307 8.07 2.53 -7.10
CA PHE A 307 6.84 3.25 -7.39
C PHE A 307 6.07 2.62 -8.57
N GLU A 308 6.77 2.27 -9.65
CA GLU A 308 6.18 1.56 -10.79
C GLU A 308 5.67 0.17 -10.41
N ALA A 309 6.35 -0.53 -9.50
CA ALA A 309 5.85 -1.80 -8.97
C ALA A 309 4.56 -1.61 -8.16
N TRP A 310 4.46 -0.55 -7.36
CA TRP A 310 3.23 -0.19 -6.65
C TRP A 310 2.10 0.20 -7.62
N MET A 311 2.38 1.04 -8.62
CA MET A 311 1.41 1.45 -9.66
C MET A 311 0.85 0.25 -10.42
N ARG A 312 1.70 -0.72 -10.79
CA ARG A 312 1.26 -1.97 -11.44
C ARG A 312 0.41 -2.84 -10.52
N GLY A 313 0.76 -2.93 -9.24
CA GLY A 313 -0.03 -3.68 -8.25
C GLY A 313 -1.42 -3.06 -8.01
N ARG A 314 -1.50 -1.73 -7.99
CA ARG A 314 -2.76 -0.97 -7.99
C ARG A 314 -3.52 -1.07 -9.31
N GLY A 315 -2.79 -1.41 -10.37
CA GLY A 315 -3.16 -1.63 -11.78
C GLY A 315 -3.53 -0.38 -12.56
N GLY A 316 -2.55 0.52 -12.56
CA GLY A 316 -2.52 1.71 -13.40
C GLY A 316 -2.95 2.97 -12.66
N SER A 317 -3.10 4.04 -13.43
CA SER A 317 -3.62 5.34 -12.96
C SER A 317 -5.14 5.33 -12.72
N GLY A 318 -5.85 4.31 -13.21
CA GLY A 318 -7.25 4.07 -12.85
C GLY A 318 -7.35 3.49 -11.44
N ALA A 319 -8.19 4.05 -10.58
CA ALA A 319 -8.32 3.61 -9.19
C ALA A 319 -8.55 2.09 -9.11
N ALA A 320 -7.85 1.39 -8.20
CA ALA A 320 -8.08 -0.04 -7.96
C ALA A 320 -9.56 -0.36 -7.68
N GLU A 321 -10.25 0.59 -7.03
CA GLU A 321 -11.70 0.60 -6.81
C GLU A 321 -12.51 0.45 -8.10
N ASP A 322 -12.06 1.03 -9.22
CA ASP A 322 -12.77 0.97 -10.49
C ASP A 322 -12.68 -0.41 -11.14
N ARG A 323 -11.53 -1.08 -11.01
CA ARG A 323 -11.37 -2.47 -11.48
C ARG A 323 -12.14 -3.44 -10.59
N GLU A 324 -12.10 -3.23 -9.28
CA GLU A 324 -12.87 -4.03 -8.34
C GLU A 324 -14.38 -3.87 -8.55
N ALA A 325 -14.86 -2.66 -8.85
CA ALA A 325 -16.24 -2.39 -9.20
C ALA A 325 -16.71 -3.20 -10.42
N VAL A 326 -15.89 -3.28 -11.47
CA VAL A 326 -16.19 -4.11 -12.66
C VAL A 326 -16.17 -5.59 -12.30
N ALA A 327 -15.13 -6.06 -11.60
CA ALA A 327 -14.99 -7.46 -11.20
C ALA A 327 -16.11 -7.94 -10.27
N LEU A 328 -16.63 -7.06 -9.41
CA LEU A 328 -17.78 -7.34 -8.54
C LEU A 328 -19.02 -7.70 -9.37
N VAL A 329 -19.40 -6.85 -10.31
CA VAL A 329 -20.60 -7.05 -11.13
C VAL A 329 -20.39 -8.24 -12.08
N ARG A 330 -19.19 -8.39 -12.65
CA ARG A 330 -18.84 -9.55 -13.50
C ARG A 330 -19.01 -10.88 -12.77
N ARG A 331 -18.39 -11.02 -11.59
CA ARG A 331 -18.48 -12.26 -10.78
C ARG A 331 -19.93 -12.60 -10.43
N PHE A 332 -20.75 -11.58 -10.14
CA PHE A 332 -22.17 -11.80 -9.89
C PHE A 332 -22.89 -12.37 -11.12
N ILE A 333 -22.64 -11.83 -12.31
CA ILE A 333 -23.24 -12.30 -13.56
C ILE A 333 -22.72 -13.70 -13.92
N GLU A 334 -21.43 -14.00 -13.73
CA GLU A 334 -20.88 -15.34 -13.96
C GLU A 334 -21.53 -16.39 -13.05
N ALA A 335 -21.71 -16.07 -11.77
CA ALA A 335 -22.29 -16.98 -10.79
C ALA A 335 -23.82 -17.14 -10.92
N HIS A 336 -24.52 -16.07 -11.33
CA HIS A 336 -25.98 -15.98 -11.20
C HIS A 336 -26.72 -15.59 -12.48
N GLY A 337 -26.01 -15.36 -13.59
CA GLY A 337 -26.55 -14.85 -14.85
C GLY A 337 -27.65 -15.70 -15.47
N SER A 338 -27.62 -17.02 -15.26
CA SER A 338 -28.63 -17.96 -15.75
C SER A 338 -29.71 -18.33 -14.73
N SER A 339 -29.54 -17.98 -13.45
CA SER A 339 -30.37 -18.50 -12.35
C SER A 339 -31.14 -17.43 -11.58
N ARG A 340 -30.68 -16.17 -11.57
CA ARG A 340 -31.33 -15.05 -10.86
C ARG A 340 -31.84 -13.95 -11.79
N PHE A 341 -31.70 -14.10 -13.12
CA PHE A 341 -32.25 -13.19 -14.12
C PHE A 341 -33.37 -13.86 -14.89
N GLU A 342 -34.52 -13.19 -14.97
CA GLU A 342 -35.65 -13.67 -15.75
C GLU A 342 -35.51 -13.30 -17.23
N PRO A 343 -35.59 -14.25 -18.17
CA PRO A 343 -35.57 -13.93 -19.59
C PRO A 343 -36.78 -13.07 -19.98
N MET A 344 -36.54 -11.98 -20.71
CA MET A 344 -37.60 -11.10 -21.22
C MET A 344 -37.42 -10.77 -22.70
N GLY A 345 -38.48 -10.25 -23.33
CA GLY A 345 -38.49 -9.91 -24.74
C GLY A 345 -38.31 -11.16 -25.62
N ALA A 346 -37.37 -11.11 -26.56
CA ALA A 346 -37.08 -12.24 -27.45
C ALA A 346 -36.52 -13.48 -26.74
N LEU A 347 -36.01 -13.34 -25.51
CA LEU A 347 -35.51 -14.47 -24.71
C LEU A 347 -36.59 -15.13 -23.85
N ALA A 348 -37.79 -14.54 -23.74
CA ALA A 348 -38.85 -15.09 -22.91
C ALA A 348 -39.29 -16.46 -23.46
N PRO A 349 -39.28 -17.53 -22.65
CA PRO A 349 -39.66 -18.86 -23.11
C PRO A 349 -41.13 -18.89 -23.52
N LYS A 350 -41.42 -19.61 -24.61
CA LYS A 350 -42.75 -19.79 -25.16
C LYS A 350 -43.05 -21.26 -25.35
N ASP A 351 -44.32 -21.64 -25.20
CA ASP A 351 -44.77 -22.99 -25.54
C ASP A 351 -44.75 -23.22 -27.06
N GLY A 352 -45.09 -24.44 -27.49
CA GLY A 352 -45.17 -24.80 -28.91
C GLY A 352 -46.24 -24.03 -29.70
N GLN A 353 -47.08 -23.23 -29.03
CA GLN A 353 -48.13 -22.39 -29.61
C GLN A 353 -47.79 -20.89 -29.54
N GLY A 354 -46.62 -20.53 -28.99
CA GLY A 354 -46.14 -19.16 -28.87
C GLY A 354 -46.61 -18.40 -27.62
N ASN A 355 -47.31 -19.05 -26.68
CA ASN A 355 -47.74 -18.43 -25.43
C ASN A 355 -46.58 -18.34 -24.43
N PRO A 356 -46.48 -17.25 -23.62
CA PRO A 356 -45.45 -17.13 -22.60
C PRO A 356 -45.51 -18.27 -21.58
N LEU A 357 -44.38 -18.91 -21.31
CA LEU A 357 -44.23 -19.88 -20.23
C LEU A 357 -43.81 -19.17 -18.95
N GLU A 358 -44.55 -19.40 -17.86
CA GLU A 358 -44.13 -18.93 -16.54
C GLU A 358 -42.86 -19.66 -16.09
N THR A 359 -41.80 -18.91 -15.83
CA THR A 359 -40.53 -19.44 -15.34
C THR A 359 -40.31 -18.98 -13.91
N ARG A 360 -40.20 -19.92 -12.97
CA ARG A 360 -39.92 -19.57 -11.56
C ARG A 360 -38.44 -19.28 -11.38
N ILE A 361 -38.11 -18.02 -11.10
CA ILE A 361 -36.75 -17.58 -10.79
C ILE A 361 -36.61 -17.34 -9.28
N ILE A 362 -35.81 -18.18 -8.61
CA ILE A 362 -35.58 -18.07 -7.16
C ILE A 362 -34.65 -16.89 -6.89
N ASN A 363 -34.99 -16.05 -5.91
CA ASN A 363 -34.22 -14.85 -5.53
C ASN A 363 -33.92 -13.91 -6.73
N ARG A 364 -34.87 -13.73 -7.65
CA ARG A 364 -34.70 -12.92 -8.86
C ARG A 364 -34.15 -11.52 -8.56
N VAL A 365 -33.05 -11.15 -9.21
CA VAL A 365 -32.41 -9.83 -9.11
C VAL A 365 -32.74 -8.88 -10.26
N GLY A 366 -33.28 -9.43 -11.34
CA GLY A 366 -33.35 -8.71 -12.58
C GLY A 366 -33.90 -9.51 -13.74
N PHE A 367 -33.72 -8.96 -14.94
CA PHE A 367 -34.12 -9.54 -16.21
C PHE A 367 -32.95 -9.61 -17.18
N VAL A 368 -33.00 -10.51 -18.15
CA VAL A 368 -32.04 -10.58 -19.26
C VAL A 368 -32.78 -10.49 -20.58
N ARG A 369 -32.25 -9.72 -21.52
CA ARG A 369 -32.81 -9.55 -22.88
C ARG A 369 -31.72 -9.52 -23.93
N LEU A 370 -32.11 -9.62 -25.20
CA LEU A 370 -31.24 -9.24 -26.30
C LEU A 370 -31.12 -7.71 -26.37
N ALA A 371 -29.92 -7.23 -26.65
CA ALA A 371 -29.63 -5.83 -26.87
C ALA A 371 -30.33 -5.34 -28.15
N ASP A 372 -30.80 -4.10 -28.13
CA ASP A 372 -31.44 -3.49 -29.29
C ASP A 372 -30.35 -3.19 -30.35
N GLY A 373 -30.46 -3.79 -31.54
CA GLY A 373 -29.59 -3.47 -32.69
C GLY A 373 -28.24 -4.21 -32.79
N ALA A 374 -27.97 -5.20 -31.94
CA ALA A 374 -26.79 -6.06 -32.02
C ALA A 374 -27.20 -7.54 -32.05
N GLU A 375 -26.92 -8.25 -33.15
CA GLU A 375 -27.27 -9.67 -33.29
C GLU A 375 -26.64 -10.51 -32.18
N GLY A 376 -27.50 -11.07 -31.32
CA GLY A 376 -27.10 -12.03 -30.28
C GLY A 376 -26.50 -11.43 -28.99
N ALA A 377 -26.25 -10.12 -28.92
CA ALA A 377 -25.73 -9.50 -27.70
C ALA A 377 -26.79 -9.47 -26.60
N ARG A 378 -26.41 -9.79 -25.36
CA ARG A 378 -27.32 -9.78 -24.18
C ARG A 378 -27.11 -8.53 -23.33
N GLU A 379 -28.15 -8.12 -22.62
CA GLU A 379 -28.06 -7.12 -21.56
C GLU A 379 -28.74 -7.64 -20.28
N TYR A 380 -28.08 -7.42 -19.15
CA TYR A 380 -28.55 -7.75 -17.81
C TYR A 380 -29.16 -6.50 -17.17
N ILE A 381 -30.43 -6.59 -16.76
CA ILE A 381 -31.20 -5.49 -16.18
C ILE A 381 -31.34 -5.76 -14.69
N PHE A 382 -30.59 -5.04 -13.87
CA PHE A 382 -30.65 -5.14 -12.41
C PHE A 382 -31.74 -4.22 -11.85
N MET A 383 -32.55 -4.78 -10.94
CA MET A 383 -33.52 -4.00 -10.16
C MET A 383 -32.79 -3.11 -9.14
N PRO A 384 -33.35 -1.94 -8.75
CA PRO A 384 -32.68 -1.02 -7.82
C PRO A 384 -32.24 -1.62 -6.48
N GLU A 385 -33.09 -2.43 -5.84
CA GLU A 385 -32.74 -3.06 -4.55
C GLU A 385 -31.73 -4.18 -4.73
N ALA A 386 -31.85 -4.96 -5.81
CA ALA A 386 -30.86 -5.98 -6.14
C ALA A 386 -29.50 -5.36 -6.53
N TRP A 387 -29.48 -4.17 -7.10
CA TRP A 387 -28.23 -3.46 -7.36
C TRP A 387 -27.49 -3.13 -6.06
N LYS A 388 -28.21 -2.77 -5.00
CA LYS A 388 -27.61 -2.59 -3.66
C LYS A 388 -27.08 -3.90 -3.08
N GLU A 389 -27.78 -5.02 -3.32
CA GLU A 389 -27.31 -6.36 -2.94
C GLU A 389 -26.01 -6.73 -3.65
N VAL A 390 -25.97 -6.56 -4.98
CA VAL A 390 -24.78 -6.84 -5.80
C VAL A 390 -23.60 -5.94 -5.40
N CYS A 391 -23.89 -4.68 -5.08
CA CYS A 391 -22.88 -3.72 -4.65
C CYS A 391 -22.58 -3.79 -3.14
N ALA A 392 -23.01 -4.82 -2.42
CA ALA A 392 -22.78 -4.91 -0.98
C ALA A 392 -21.28 -4.86 -0.64
N GLY A 393 -20.88 -3.88 0.17
CA GLY A 393 -19.47 -3.59 0.48
C GLY A 393 -18.86 -2.43 -0.33
N HIS A 394 -19.54 -1.94 -1.37
CA HIS A 394 -19.12 -0.83 -2.23
C HIS A 394 -20.22 0.26 -2.33
N ASP A 395 -19.87 1.47 -2.80
CA ASP A 395 -20.87 2.50 -3.10
C ASP A 395 -21.60 2.18 -4.42
N PRO A 396 -22.92 1.92 -4.41
CA PRO A 396 -23.64 1.49 -5.62
C PRO A 396 -23.69 2.55 -6.73
N SER A 397 -23.61 3.84 -6.37
CA SER A 397 -23.61 4.95 -7.33
C SER A 397 -22.23 5.06 -8.00
N ARG A 398 -21.16 4.87 -7.23
CA ARG A 398 -19.78 4.85 -7.76
C ARG A 398 -19.59 3.69 -8.72
N VAL A 399 -20.00 2.47 -8.34
CA VAL A 399 -19.93 1.28 -9.21
C VAL A 399 -20.66 1.56 -10.53
N ALA A 400 -21.90 2.06 -10.46
CA ALA A 400 -22.68 2.35 -11.66
C ALA A 400 -22.02 3.43 -12.56
N LYS A 401 -21.35 4.42 -11.96
CA LYS A 401 -20.62 5.46 -12.69
C LYS A 401 -19.38 4.89 -13.39
N VAL A 402 -18.60 4.06 -12.71
CA VAL A 402 -17.42 3.39 -13.28
C VAL A 402 -17.80 2.51 -14.46
N LEU A 403 -18.84 1.69 -14.31
CA LEU A 403 -19.30 0.84 -15.40
C LEU A 403 -19.83 1.66 -16.58
N ALA A 404 -20.44 2.82 -16.34
CA ALA A 404 -20.89 3.71 -17.41
C ALA A 404 -19.70 4.37 -18.15
N GLU A 405 -18.68 4.82 -17.41
CA GLU A 405 -17.45 5.40 -17.95
C GLU A 405 -16.67 4.39 -18.81
N ARG A 406 -16.71 3.11 -18.44
CA ARG A 406 -16.10 2.00 -19.21
C ARG A 406 -17.00 1.41 -20.30
N GLY A 407 -18.21 1.93 -20.47
CA GLY A 407 -19.15 1.47 -21.50
C GLY A 407 -19.86 0.14 -21.19
N PHE A 408 -19.65 -0.46 -20.02
CA PHE A 408 -20.33 -1.68 -19.59
C PHE A 408 -21.76 -1.45 -19.10
N LEU A 409 -22.08 -0.23 -18.66
CA LEU A 409 -23.43 0.14 -18.26
C LEU A 409 -24.03 1.11 -19.26
N ARG A 410 -25.31 0.90 -19.62
CA ARG A 410 -26.10 1.76 -20.51
C ARG A 410 -26.83 2.83 -19.68
N PRO A 411 -26.34 4.09 -19.63
CA PRO A 411 -27.01 5.16 -18.89
C PRO A 411 -28.35 5.54 -19.52
N GLY A 412 -29.17 6.26 -18.76
CA GLY A 412 -30.39 6.88 -19.26
C GLY A 412 -30.12 8.14 -20.09
N ASN A 413 -31.08 8.52 -20.93
CA ASN A 413 -31.01 9.76 -21.72
C ASN A 413 -30.99 11.03 -20.85
N ASP A 414 -31.27 10.90 -19.55
CA ASP A 414 -31.24 11.98 -18.54
C ASP A 414 -29.86 12.12 -17.86
N GLY A 415 -28.83 11.45 -18.37
CA GLY A 415 -27.47 11.50 -17.84
C GLY A 415 -27.26 10.71 -16.54
N LYS A 416 -28.29 10.01 -16.06
CA LYS A 416 -28.20 9.16 -14.86
C LYS A 416 -27.75 7.75 -15.25
N THR A 417 -27.09 7.08 -14.32
CA THR A 417 -26.57 5.72 -14.50
C THR A 417 -27.64 4.62 -14.47
N SER A 418 -28.82 4.90 -13.93
CA SER A 418 -30.00 4.05 -14.14
C SER A 418 -30.81 4.56 -15.31
N ARG A 419 -31.64 3.72 -15.95
CA ARG A 419 -32.54 4.13 -17.04
C ARG A 419 -33.94 3.54 -16.88
N PRO A 420 -34.99 4.21 -17.36
CA PRO A 420 -36.34 3.64 -17.36
C PRO A 420 -36.41 2.43 -18.31
N VAL A 421 -36.88 1.29 -17.79
CA VAL A 421 -37.11 0.05 -18.54
C VAL A 421 -38.56 -0.41 -18.28
N ARG A 422 -39.26 -0.82 -19.33
CA ARG A 422 -40.60 -1.40 -19.21
C ARG A 422 -40.47 -2.90 -18.94
N LEU A 423 -40.72 -3.28 -17.68
CA LEU A 423 -40.56 -4.66 -17.22
C LEU A 423 -41.84 -5.48 -17.50
N PRO A 424 -41.73 -6.81 -17.72
CA PRO A 424 -42.89 -7.69 -17.84
C PRO A 424 -43.84 -7.57 -16.64
N GLY A 425 -45.15 -7.53 -16.90
CA GLY A 425 -46.18 -7.38 -15.86
C GLY A 425 -46.30 -5.98 -15.22
N GLY A 426 -45.42 -5.03 -15.57
CA GLY A 426 -45.44 -3.67 -15.05
C GLY A 426 -46.32 -2.72 -15.86
N THR A 427 -47.10 -1.87 -15.18
CA THR A 427 -47.91 -0.82 -15.81
C THR A 427 -47.12 0.47 -16.09
N LYS A 428 -45.96 0.64 -15.45
CA LYS A 428 -45.06 1.81 -15.59
C LYS A 428 -43.62 1.36 -15.84
N ALA A 429 -42.83 2.24 -16.44
CA ALA A 429 -41.39 2.03 -16.57
C ALA A 429 -40.71 2.16 -15.19
N THR A 430 -39.82 1.23 -14.88
CA THR A 430 -39.04 1.20 -13.64
C THR A 430 -37.61 1.59 -13.96
N ARG A 431 -36.96 2.38 -13.10
CA ARG A 431 -35.54 2.68 -13.27
C ARG A 431 -34.71 1.46 -12.91
N CYS A 432 -33.85 1.02 -13.81
CA CYS A 432 -33.00 -0.15 -13.64
C CYS A 432 -31.57 0.18 -14.07
N TYR A 433 -30.61 -0.63 -13.63
CA TYR A 433 -29.23 -0.57 -14.11
C TYR A 433 -29.06 -1.61 -15.21
N VAL A 434 -28.70 -1.16 -16.41
CA VAL A 434 -28.63 -2.04 -17.60
C VAL A 434 -27.16 -2.25 -17.95
N VAL A 435 -26.67 -3.47 -17.75
CA VAL A 435 -25.28 -3.86 -17.95
C VAL A 435 -25.18 -4.69 -19.22
N ALA A 436 -24.31 -4.30 -20.14
CA ALA A 436 -24.04 -5.02 -21.37
C ALA A 436 -23.25 -6.31 -21.07
N ASN A 437 -23.50 -7.37 -21.85
CA ASN A 437 -22.77 -8.63 -21.73
C ASN A 437 -21.25 -8.49 -21.96
N ASP A 438 -20.82 -7.42 -22.63
CA ASP A 438 -19.42 -7.08 -22.87
C ASP A 438 -18.57 -7.04 -21.58
N ILE A 439 -19.20 -6.82 -20.41
CA ILE A 439 -18.53 -6.89 -19.11
C ILE A 439 -17.89 -8.25 -18.81
N LEU A 440 -18.39 -9.33 -19.43
CA LEU A 440 -17.86 -10.69 -19.30
C LEU A 440 -16.62 -10.94 -20.17
N ASN A 441 -16.34 -10.06 -21.13
CA ASN A 441 -15.24 -10.17 -22.09
C ASN A 441 -14.07 -9.21 -21.78
N ASP A 442 -14.14 -8.46 -20.68
CA ASP A 442 -13.09 -7.53 -20.25
C ASP A 442 -11.98 -8.32 -19.54
N ASP A 443 -10.73 -8.26 -20.01
CA ASP A 443 -9.59 -9.01 -19.42
C ASP A 443 -9.04 -8.34 -18.15
#